data_AF-A0A135W2K1-F1
#
_entry.id   AF-A0A135W2K1-F1
#
_cell.length_a   1.000
_cell.length_b   1.000
_cell.length_c   1.000
_cell.angle_alpha   90.00
_cell.angle_beta   90.00
_cell.angle_gamma   90.00
#
_symmetry.space_group_name_H-M   'P 1'
#
loop_
_entity.id
_entity.type
_entity.pdbx_description
1 polymer ?
#
loop_
_entity_poly.entity_id
_entity_poly.type
_entity_poly.pdbx_seq_one_letter_code
_entity_poly.pdbx_strand_id
1 'polypeptide(L)'
;MTILGNFLQAQPVTLRSVDAEKEFRLKLYYGNGGKGAFVQYEGKKEIIPLRVKSYRLDTISGGPGQPAKHYFVWDEMVKGKFNGTYKMVQMKNYIVDPTYMRATDFRHFNLELVEEEGDPDGDDQYLLHGARISFNHFYNNKLLIEYPDGKKMNAELPFPDSPDAAQQSIIEDYNFDGYDDLAFTIPDAGMGVYSMFTIYLYNPKTKRFELFKEPDYSKSSCSCLCDVSVDKEHKLLYTGCRGGASWHQDAYRFDKNGVLRWVASQKQEE
;
A
#
# COMPACT_ATOMS: atom_id res chain seq x y z
N MET A 1 1.09 1.17 21.98
CA MET A 1 1.68 2.30 21.21
C MET A 1 0.69 2.70 20.13
N THR A 2 -0.03 3.79 20.37
CA THR A 2 -1.16 4.24 19.56
C THR A 2 -0.67 4.78 18.22
N ILE A 3 -0.85 4.03 17.13
CA ILE A 3 -0.66 4.56 15.77
C ILE A 3 -1.99 5.18 15.34
N LEU A 4 -2.34 6.32 15.96
CA LEU A 4 -3.41 7.18 15.47
C LEU A 4 -2.88 7.96 14.26
N GLY A 5 -3.45 7.66 13.09
CA GLY A 5 -3.65 8.56 11.95
C GLY A 5 -2.52 9.52 11.60
N ASN A 6 -1.49 9.03 10.89
CA ASN A 6 -0.80 9.90 9.93
C ASN A 6 -1.31 9.51 8.54
N PHE A 7 -2.26 10.28 8.04
CA PHE A 7 -2.71 10.21 6.66
C PHE A 7 -1.51 10.32 5.72
N LEU A 8 -1.24 9.28 4.93
CA LEU A 8 -0.33 9.34 3.79
C LEU A 8 -1.05 10.08 2.65
N GLN A 9 -1.21 11.39 2.77
CA GLN A 9 -1.98 12.19 1.82
C GLN A 9 -1.13 12.67 0.64
N ALA A 10 -0.45 11.75 -0.06
CA ALA A 10 0.34 12.11 -1.25
C ALA A 10 0.40 10.98 -2.27
N GLN A 11 -0.70 10.26 -2.47
CA GLN A 11 -0.78 9.21 -3.48
C GLN A 11 -2.13 9.28 -4.20
N PRO A 12 -2.13 9.14 -5.52
CA PRO A 12 -0.99 9.31 -6.44
C PRO A 12 -0.45 10.76 -6.47
N VAL A 13 0.78 10.97 -6.99
CA VAL A 13 1.33 12.33 -7.22
C VAL A 13 1.49 12.66 -8.69
N THR A 14 1.27 13.92 -9.05
CA THR A 14 1.58 14.44 -10.39
C THR A 14 2.91 15.20 -10.36
N LEU A 15 3.83 14.84 -11.25
CA LEU A 15 5.17 15.43 -11.36
C LEU A 15 5.37 16.06 -12.74
N ARG A 16 6.07 17.19 -12.81
CA ARG A 16 6.51 17.84 -14.07
C ARG A 16 8.03 17.95 -14.12
N SER A 17 8.62 17.86 -15.31
CA SER A 17 10.04 18.16 -15.53
C SER A 17 10.29 19.67 -15.58
N VAL A 18 11.37 20.16 -14.95
CA VAL A 18 11.68 21.60 -14.94
C VAL A 18 12.87 22.02 -15.82
N ASP A 19 13.75 21.07 -16.13
CA ASP A 19 15.01 21.29 -16.85
C ASP A 19 15.06 20.59 -18.21
N ALA A 20 13.95 20.01 -18.64
CA ALA A 20 13.82 19.39 -19.96
C ALA A 20 13.66 20.45 -21.06
N GLU A 21 14.26 20.21 -22.24
CA GLU A 21 14.05 21.03 -23.45
C GLU A 21 12.55 21.14 -23.82
N LYS A 22 11.79 20.08 -23.52
CA LYS A 22 10.33 20.06 -23.61
C LYS A 22 9.79 19.48 -22.30
N GLU A 23 8.94 20.25 -21.62
CA GLU A 23 8.24 19.82 -20.42
C GLU A 23 7.46 18.53 -20.70
N PHE A 24 7.60 17.57 -19.78
CA PHE A 24 6.70 16.43 -19.68
C PHE A 24 6.11 16.36 -18.27
N ARG A 25 4.89 15.82 -18.19
CA ARG A 25 4.20 15.53 -16.95
C ARG A 25 3.86 14.06 -16.85
N LEU A 26 3.84 13.54 -15.64
CA LEU A 26 3.48 12.16 -15.34
C LEU A 26 2.77 12.07 -13.99
N LYS A 27 1.85 11.12 -13.88
CA LYS A 27 1.25 10.70 -12.62
C LYS A 27 1.98 9.45 -12.13
N LEU A 28 2.47 9.48 -10.89
CA LEU A 28 3.19 8.41 -10.22
C LEU A 28 2.29 7.78 -9.18
N TYR A 29 2.02 6.50 -9.36
CA TYR A 29 1.26 5.65 -8.45
C TYR A 29 2.22 4.70 -7.72
N TYR A 30 2.03 4.48 -6.43
CA TYR A 30 2.89 3.62 -5.60
C TYR A 30 2.22 3.35 -4.25
N GLY A 31 2.39 2.15 -3.70
CA GLY A 31 1.93 1.79 -2.36
C GLY A 31 3.04 1.89 -1.31
N ASN A 32 2.81 1.29 -0.13
CA ASN A 32 3.80 1.20 0.95
C ASN A 32 5.12 0.59 0.46
N GLY A 33 6.24 1.19 0.88
CA GLY A 33 7.58 0.76 0.45
C GLY A 33 7.86 0.97 -1.05
N GLY A 34 6.99 1.68 -1.77
CA GLY A 34 7.08 1.89 -3.21
C GLY A 34 6.61 0.68 -4.03
N LYS A 35 5.96 -0.30 -3.40
CA LYS A 35 5.43 -1.49 -4.09
C LYS A 35 4.27 -1.10 -5.02
N GLY A 36 3.98 -1.97 -6.00
CA GLY A 36 2.87 -1.75 -6.94
C GLY A 36 3.02 -0.52 -7.84
N ALA A 37 4.22 0.06 -7.95
CA ALA A 37 4.39 1.37 -8.55
C ALA A 37 4.37 1.34 -10.09
N PHE A 38 3.85 2.41 -10.68
CA PHE A 38 3.95 2.69 -12.11
C PHE A 38 3.82 4.20 -12.38
N VAL A 39 4.28 4.63 -13.55
CA VAL A 39 4.05 5.99 -14.04
C VAL A 39 3.12 5.99 -15.25
N GLN A 40 2.32 7.03 -15.38
CA GLN A 40 1.52 7.31 -16.56
C GLN A 40 1.80 8.74 -17.03
N TYR A 41 2.36 8.88 -18.23
CA TYR A 41 2.62 10.18 -18.83
C TYR A 41 1.32 10.85 -19.26
N GLU A 42 1.25 12.18 -19.10
CA GLU A 42 0.09 12.95 -19.50
C GLU A 42 -0.21 12.77 -21.00
N GLY A 43 -1.50 12.60 -21.33
CA GLY A 43 -1.96 12.33 -22.69
C GLY A 43 -1.65 10.91 -23.21
N LYS A 44 -1.09 10.01 -22.38
CA LYS A 44 -0.84 8.61 -22.73
C LYS A 44 -1.74 7.67 -21.94
N LYS A 45 -2.27 6.65 -22.61
CA LYS A 45 -3.02 5.56 -21.96
C LYS A 45 -2.11 4.45 -21.41
N GLU A 46 -0.89 4.38 -21.94
CA GLU A 46 0.10 3.38 -21.55
C GLU A 46 0.66 3.72 -20.17
N ILE A 47 0.83 2.68 -19.35
CA ILE A 47 1.51 2.75 -18.05
C ILE A 47 2.90 2.13 -18.18
N ILE A 48 3.86 2.63 -17.41
CA ILE A 48 5.22 2.07 -17.34
C ILE A 48 5.44 1.52 -15.94
N PRO A 49 5.60 0.19 -15.79
CA PRO A 49 5.87 -0.43 -14.49
C PRO A 49 7.16 0.09 -13.86
N LEU A 50 7.12 0.30 -12.56
CA LEU A 50 8.29 0.63 -11.75
C LEU A 50 8.65 -0.54 -10.85
N ARG A 51 9.90 -0.99 -10.90
CA ARG A 51 10.43 -2.00 -10.00
C ARG A 51 11.13 -1.32 -8.83
N VAL A 52 10.78 -1.67 -7.60
CA VAL A 52 11.49 -1.19 -6.41
C VAL A 52 12.96 -1.64 -6.50
N LYS A 53 13.86 -0.66 -6.57
CA LYS A 53 15.32 -0.90 -6.51
C LYS A 53 15.80 -0.85 -5.07
N SER A 54 15.32 0.14 -4.32
CA SER A 54 15.55 0.25 -2.89
C SER A 54 14.47 1.10 -2.24
N TYR A 55 14.12 0.76 -1.01
CA TYR A 55 13.29 1.55 -0.12
C TYR A 55 13.98 1.65 1.24
N ARG A 56 13.97 2.82 1.85
CA ARG A 56 14.47 3.03 3.21
C ARG A 56 13.51 3.93 3.98
N LEU A 57 13.11 3.48 5.17
CA LEU A 57 12.41 4.29 6.15
C LEU A 57 13.42 4.82 7.18
N ASP A 58 13.41 6.12 7.42
CA ASP A 58 14.20 6.76 8.46
C ASP A 58 13.29 7.45 9.47
N THR A 59 13.26 6.89 10.68
CA THR A 59 12.47 7.40 11.83
C THR A 59 13.34 8.11 12.87
N ILE A 60 14.66 8.09 12.71
CA ILE A 60 15.62 8.49 13.76
C ILE A 60 16.18 9.88 13.50
N SER A 61 16.49 10.20 12.23
CA SER A 61 17.28 11.39 11.90
C SER A 61 16.55 12.73 12.06
N GLY A 62 15.28 12.74 12.47
CA GLY A 62 14.53 13.94 12.81
C GLY A 62 14.50 14.31 14.30
N GLY A 63 14.76 13.36 15.21
CA GLY A 63 14.49 13.56 16.64
C GLY A 63 13.00 13.43 17.00
N PRO A 64 12.63 13.57 18.29
CA PRO A 64 11.27 13.35 18.77
C PRO A 64 10.26 14.27 18.07
N GLY A 65 9.21 13.69 17.45
CA GLY A 65 8.10 14.43 16.84
C GLY A 65 8.32 14.87 15.38
N GLN A 66 9.47 14.62 14.78
CA GLN A 66 9.67 14.85 13.35
C GLN A 66 9.03 13.74 12.50
N PRO A 67 8.51 14.06 11.30
CA PRO A 67 7.95 13.06 10.40
C PRO A 67 9.03 12.10 9.90
N ALA A 68 8.66 10.82 9.80
CA ALA A 68 9.52 9.82 9.18
C ALA A 68 9.79 10.18 7.71
N LYS A 69 11.00 9.87 7.25
CA LYS A 69 11.42 10.07 5.86
C LYS A 69 11.40 8.74 5.12
N HIS A 70 10.67 8.71 4.02
CA HIS A 70 10.62 7.56 3.11
C HIS A 70 11.49 7.87 1.90
N TYR A 71 12.53 7.07 1.70
CA TYR A 71 13.43 7.18 0.55
C TYR A 71 13.05 6.09 -0.46
N PHE A 72 12.64 6.51 -1.64
CA PHE A 72 12.26 5.60 -2.72
C PHE A 72 13.23 5.68 -3.88
N VAL A 73 13.58 4.52 -4.43
CA VAL A 73 14.29 4.39 -5.70
C VAL A 73 13.64 3.30 -6.52
N TRP A 74 13.24 3.64 -7.73
CA TRP A 74 12.61 2.72 -8.67
C TRP A 74 13.39 2.63 -9.97
N ASP A 75 13.47 1.42 -10.52
CA ASP A 75 13.86 1.18 -11.90
C ASP A 75 12.61 1.25 -12.80
N GLU A 76 12.64 2.10 -13.81
CA GLU A 76 11.63 2.16 -14.85
C GLU A 76 11.80 0.99 -15.84
N MET A 77 10.72 0.25 -16.08
CA MET A 77 10.76 -0.99 -16.87
C MET A 77 9.92 -0.85 -18.14
N VAL A 78 10.57 -0.63 -19.28
CA VAL A 78 9.90 -0.55 -20.60
C VAL A 78 10.06 -1.88 -21.34
N LYS A 79 8.95 -2.55 -21.65
CA LYS A 79 8.94 -3.88 -22.31
C LYS A 79 9.83 -4.89 -21.56
N GLY A 80 9.82 -4.85 -20.24
CA GLY A 80 10.63 -5.72 -19.37
C GLY A 80 12.12 -5.37 -19.29
N LYS A 81 12.56 -4.27 -19.92
CA LYS A 81 13.95 -3.81 -19.88
C LYS A 81 14.09 -2.53 -19.05
N PHE A 82 15.21 -2.43 -18.35
CA PHE A 82 15.57 -1.21 -17.62
C PHE A 82 15.67 -0.01 -18.58
N ASN A 83 14.99 1.09 -18.24
CA ASN A 83 14.92 2.29 -19.08
C ASN A 83 15.35 3.58 -18.35
N GLY A 84 15.32 3.58 -17.02
CA GLY A 84 15.72 4.73 -16.22
C GLY A 84 15.51 4.49 -14.72
N THR A 85 15.85 5.47 -13.90
CA THR A 85 15.69 5.40 -12.45
C THR A 85 14.97 6.63 -11.94
N TYR A 86 13.90 6.44 -11.18
CA TYR A 86 13.27 7.48 -10.38
C TYR A 86 13.81 7.46 -8.96
N LYS A 87 13.96 8.65 -8.36
CA LYS A 87 14.25 8.82 -6.94
C LYS A 87 13.32 9.85 -6.35
N MET A 88 12.90 9.62 -5.11
CA MET A 88 12.01 10.52 -4.40
C MET A 88 12.19 10.36 -2.89
N VAL A 89 12.10 11.47 -2.16
CA VAL A 89 11.95 11.44 -0.70
C VAL A 89 10.57 11.96 -0.35
N GLN A 90 9.86 11.24 0.53
CA GLN A 90 8.57 11.67 1.05
C GLN A 90 8.64 11.87 2.56
N MET A 91 8.03 12.95 3.04
CA MET A 91 7.90 13.30 4.45
C MET A 91 6.47 13.76 4.72
N LYS A 92 5.63 12.92 5.36
CA LYS A 92 4.17 13.14 5.44
C LYS A 92 3.59 13.41 4.04
N ASN A 93 3.10 14.64 3.80
CA ASN A 93 2.47 15.07 2.55
C ASN A 93 3.44 15.84 1.64
N TYR A 94 4.72 15.93 2.02
CA TYR A 94 5.74 16.63 1.23
C TYR A 94 6.55 15.65 0.41
N ILE A 95 6.76 15.99 -0.87
CA ILE A 95 7.72 15.35 -1.75
C ILE A 95 8.95 16.24 -1.86
N VAL A 96 10.14 15.64 -1.74
CA VAL A 96 11.43 16.32 -1.76
C VAL A 96 12.32 15.71 -2.84
N ASP A 97 12.92 16.59 -3.65
CA ASP A 97 13.87 16.31 -4.72
C ASP A 97 13.49 15.12 -5.63
N PRO A 98 12.27 15.07 -6.21
CA PRO A 98 11.94 14.01 -7.13
C PRO A 98 12.78 14.17 -8.40
N THR A 99 13.43 13.09 -8.83
CA THR A 99 14.31 13.09 -10.00
C THR A 99 14.11 11.85 -10.85
N TYR A 100 14.40 11.99 -12.15
CA TYR A 100 14.45 10.89 -13.10
C TYR A 100 15.78 10.91 -13.86
N MET A 101 16.46 9.77 -13.92
CA MET A 101 17.67 9.58 -14.73
C MET A 101 17.37 8.57 -15.84
N ARG A 102 17.41 9.02 -17.10
CA ARG A 102 17.18 8.16 -18.26
C ARG A 102 18.41 7.30 -18.55
N ALA A 103 18.23 6.01 -18.76
CA ALA A 103 19.34 5.06 -18.92
C ALA A 103 20.05 5.18 -20.27
N THR A 104 19.35 5.59 -21.33
CA THR A 104 19.90 5.58 -22.70
C THR A 104 20.99 6.61 -22.93
N ASP A 105 20.93 7.75 -22.22
CA ASP A 105 21.84 8.88 -22.41
C ASP A 105 22.27 9.54 -21.10
N PHE A 106 21.92 8.94 -19.95
CA PHE A 106 22.22 9.44 -18.61
C PHE A 106 21.76 10.88 -18.34
N ARG A 107 20.78 11.38 -19.13
CA ARG A 107 20.16 12.67 -18.84
C ARG A 107 19.43 12.61 -17.52
N HIS A 108 19.69 13.61 -16.69
CA HIS A 108 19.03 13.83 -15.43
C HIS A 108 17.93 14.87 -15.62
N PHE A 109 16.78 14.59 -15.06
CA PHE A 109 15.63 15.46 -15.06
C PHE A 109 15.26 15.75 -13.62
N ASN A 110 15.29 17.03 -13.25
CA ASN A 110 14.67 17.49 -12.03
C ASN A 110 13.16 17.54 -12.23
N LEU A 111 12.43 17.03 -11.26
CA LEU A 111 10.98 17.03 -11.26
C LEU A 111 10.47 17.92 -10.13
N GLU A 112 9.27 18.44 -10.32
CA GLU A 112 8.52 19.16 -9.29
C GLU A 112 7.13 18.57 -9.15
N LEU A 113 6.62 18.58 -7.90
CA LEU A 113 5.22 18.28 -7.65
C LEU A 113 4.35 19.34 -8.32
N VAL A 114 3.30 18.88 -9.02
CA VAL A 114 2.25 19.74 -9.55
C VAL A 114 1.15 19.79 -8.51
N GLU A 115 0.88 20.97 -7.97
CA GLU A 115 -0.29 21.18 -7.11
C GLU A 115 -1.56 21.07 -7.97
N GLU A 116 -2.46 20.17 -7.59
CA GLU A 116 -3.77 20.02 -8.23
C GLU A 116 -4.75 20.98 -7.54
N GLU A 117 -5.56 21.69 -8.33
CA GLU A 117 -6.59 22.58 -7.79
C GLU A 117 -7.79 21.76 -7.29
N GLY A 118 -8.23 22.03 -6.05
CA GLY A 118 -9.39 21.38 -5.44
C GLY A 118 -9.04 20.28 -4.45
N ASP A 119 -10.07 19.62 -3.93
CA ASP A 119 -9.89 18.47 -3.04
C ASP A 119 -9.45 17.25 -3.85
N PRO A 120 -8.53 16.41 -3.32
CA PRO A 120 -8.07 15.22 -4.02
C PRO A 120 -9.26 14.28 -4.26
N ASP A 121 -9.41 13.77 -5.48
CA ASP A 121 -10.50 12.85 -5.87
C ASP A 121 -10.45 11.48 -5.17
N GLY A 122 -9.34 11.20 -4.47
CA GLY A 122 -9.12 9.97 -3.71
C GLY A 122 -8.86 8.74 -4.56
N ASP A 123 -8.82 8.86 -5.89
CA ASP A 123 -8.58 7.73 -6.78
C ASP A 123 -7.11 7.31 -6.74
N ASP A 124 -6.86 6.05 -6.38
CA ASP A 124 -5.52 5.47 -6.38
C ASP A 124 -5.50 4.11 -7.06
N GLN A 125 -4.31 3.71 -7.48
CA GLN A 125 -4.10 2.51 -8.27
C GLN A 125 -2.75 1.87 -8.02
N TYR A 126 -2.69 0.54 -8.12
CA TYR A 126 -1.45 -0.21 -8.11
C TYR A 126 -1.33 -1.12 -9.33
N LEU A 127 -0.09 -1.45 -9.68
CA LEU A 127 0.25 -2.50 -10.62
C LEU A 127 0.97 -3.64 -9.88
N LEU A 128 0.23 -4.67 -9.49
CA LEU A 128 0.76 -5.79 -8.73
C LEU A 128 0.56 -7.10 -9.50
N HIS A 129 1.64 -7.87 -9.68
CA HIS A 129 1.65 -9.12 -10.47
C HIS A 129 1.07 -8.98 -11.89
N GLY A 130 1.20 -7.78 -12.47
CA GLY A 130 0.65 -7.42 -13.78
C GLY A 130 -0.84 -7.03 -13.77
N ALA A 131 -1.54 -7.17 -12.64
CA ALA A 131 -2.91 -6.73 -12.51
C ALA A 131 -2.95 -5.24 -12.11
N ARG A 132 -3.84 -4.47 -12.75
CA ARG A 132 -4.13 -3.09 -12.38
C ARG A 132 -5.24 -3.10 -11.33
N ILE A 133 -4.92 -2.60 -10.15
CA ILE A 133 -5.80 -2.49 -9.00
C ILE A 133 -6.21 -1.02 -8.93
N SER A 134 -7.51 -0.73 -8.91
CA SER A 134 -8.05 0.62 -8.81
C SER A 134 -9.05 0.69 -7.66
N PHE A 135 -8.93 1.72 -6.83
CA PHE A 135 -9.76 1.91 -5.65
C PHE A 135 -9.81 3.39 -5.28
N ASN A 136 -10.59 3.73 -4.26
CA ASN A 136 -10.72 5.10 -3.78
C ASN A 136 -10.52 5.18 -2.26
N HIS A 137 -9.87 6.25 -1.79
CA HIS A 137 -9.57 6.47 -0.38
C HIS A 137 -10.69 7.16 0.42
N PHE A 138 -11.51 8.00 -0.23
CA PHE A 138 -12.30 9.04 0.46
C PHE A 138 -13.79 9.10 0.11
N TYR A 139 -14.23 8.61 -1.04
CA TYR A 139 -15.58 8.89 -1.56
C TYR A 139 -16.37 7.68 -2.02
N ASN A 140 -15.72 6.56 -2.32
CA ASN A 140 -16.43 5.35 -2.69
C ASN A 140 -15.68 4.09 -2.27
N ASN A 141 -16.41 2.99 -2.21
CA ASN A 141 -15.93 1.71 -1.73
C ASN A 141 -15.58 0.72 -2.85
N LYS A 142 -15.43 1.19 -4.09
CA LYS A 142 -15.25 0.27 -5.22
C LYS A 142 -13.81 -0.19 -5.30
N LEU A 143 -13.63 -1.50 -5.41
CA LEU A 143 -12.39 -2.14 -5.82
C LEU A 143 -12.57 -2.74 -7.21
N LEU A 144 -11.72 -2.35 -8.14
CA LEU A 144 -11.61 -2.96 -9.46
C LEU A 144 -10.21 -3.55 -9.63
N ILE A 145 -10.12 -4.83 -10.00
CA ILE A 145 -8.87 -5.46 -10.42
C ILE A 145 -8.99 -5.91 -11.86
N GLU A 146 -8.17 -5.34 -12.74
CA GLU A 146 -8.07 -5.69 -14.16
C GLU A 146 -6.82 -6.56 -14.39
N TYR A 147 -7.02 -7.78 -14.88
CA TYR A 147 -5.95 -8.75 -15.08
C TYR A 147 -5.35 -8.68 -16.49
N PRO A 148 -4.09 -9.14 -16.68
CA PRO A 148 -3.45 -9.16 -18.00
C PRO A 148 -4.21 -9.92 -19.09
N ASP A 149 -5.04 -10.90 -18.71
CA ASP A 149 -5.87 -11.66 -19.65
C ASP A 149 -7.21 -11.00 -19.97
N GLY A 150 -7.40 -9.73 -19.56
CA GLY A 150 -8.59 -8.92 -19.82
C GLY A 150 -9.76 -9.22 -18.88
N LYS A 151 -9.67 -10.22 -18.01
CA LYS A 151 -10.71 -10.44 -16.98
C LYS A 151 -10.67 -9.34 -15.93
N LYS A 152 -11.81 -9.12 -15.29
CA LYS A 152 -11.98 -8.13 -14.22
C LYS A 152 -12.59 -8.78 -12.99
N MET A 153 -12.17 -8.32 -11.82
CA MET A 153 -12.84 -8.57 -10.54
C MET A 153 -13.34 -7.23 -10.02
N ASN A 154 -14.60 -7.20 -9.58
CA ASN A 154 -15.16 -6.07 -8.85
C ASN A 154 -15.49 -6.55 -7.45
N ALA A 155 -15.22 -5.71 -6.46
CA ALA A 155 -15.62 -5.93 -5.08
C ALA A 155 -15.98 -4.59 -4.42
N GLU A 156 -16.67 -4.68 -3.30
CA GLU A 156 -16.91 -3.54 -2.42
C GLU A 156 -16.04 -3.69 -1.19
N LEU A 157 -15.35 -2.61 -0.83
CA LEU A 157 -14.54 -2.50 0.37
C LEU A 157 -15.40 -1.96 1.52
N PRO A 158 -15.02 -2.24 2.77
CA PRO A 158 -15.55 -1.48 3.89
C PRO A 158 -15.21 0.00 3.72
N PHE A 159 -16.14 0.87 4.09
CA PHE A 159 -15.94 2.31 3.99
C PHE A 159 -16.02 2.93 5.39
N PRO A 160 -15.16 3.90 5.73
CA PRO A 160 -15.18 4.49 7.05
C PRO A 160 -16.49 5.25 7.32
N ASP A 161 -17.04 5.10 8.53
CA ASP A 161 -18.23 5.84 8.96
C ASP A 161 -17.92 7.31 9.29
N SER A 162 -16.66 7.61 9.60
CA SER A 162 -16.19 8.97 9.88
C SER A 162 -15.84 9.71 8.58
N PRO A 163 -16.37 10.93 8.34
CA PRO A 163 -16.08 11.72 7.15
C PRO A 163 -14.61 12.14 7.05
N ASP A 164 -13.90 12.16 8.18
CA ASP A 164 -12.49 12.53 8.23
C ASP A 164 -11.56 11.32 8.08
N ALA A 165 -12.09 10.09 8.08
CA ALA A 165 -11.29 8.89 7.94
C ALA A 165 -11.14 8.49 6.47
N ALA A 166 -9.97 7.96 6.15
CA ALA A 166 -9.64 7.52 4.81
C ALA A 166 -9.31 6.04 4.83
N GLN A 167 -9.83 5.30 3.85
CA GLN A 167 -9.41 3.92 3.63
C GLN A 167 -7.90 3.91 3.34
N GLN A 168 -7.16 3.03 3.99
CA GLN A 168 -5.74 2.82 3.72
C GLN A 168 -5.56 1.52 2.93
N SER A 169 -4.40 1.39 2.29
CA SER A 169 -4.02 0.24 1.49
C SER A 169 -2.60 -0.19 1.83
N ILE A 170 -2.38 -1.50 1.89
CA ILE A 170 -1.12 -2.10 2.31
C ILE A 170 -0.82 -3.30 1.41
N ILE A 171 0.39 -3.32 0.84
CA ILE A 171 0.94 -4.41 0.04
C ILE A 171 1.94 -5.19 0.89
N GLU A 172 1.60 -6.43 1.22
CA GLU A 172 2.46 -7.30 2.02
C GLU A 172 2.17 -8.78 1.76
N ASP A 173 3.15 -9.66 1.94
CA ASP A 173 2.99 -11.11 1.90
C ASP A 173 2.35 -11.60 3.22
N TYR A 174 1.02 -11.77 3.23
CA TYR A 174 0.26 -12.14 4.42
C TYR A 174 0.24 -13.65 4.66
N ASN A 175 0.43 -14.47 3.62
CA ASN A 175 0.37 -15.92 3.71
C ASN A 175 1.75 -16.62 3.67
N PHE A 176 2.83 -15.84 3.57
CA PHE A 176 4.23 -16.25 3.58
C PHE A 176 4.62 -17.14 2.39
N ASP A 177 3.98 -16.95 1.24
CA ASP A 177 4.24 -17.71 0.01
C ASP A 177 5.25 -17.02 -0.94
N GLY A 178 5.73 -15.83 -0.57
CA GLY A 178 6.69 -15.04 -1.31
C GLY A 178 6.09 -14.12 -2.37
N TYR A 179 4.76 -14.05 -2.49
CA TYR A 179 4.06 -13.10 -3.34
C TYR A 179 3.42 -12.00 -2.50
N ASP A 180 3.56 -10.76 -2.97
CA ASP A 180 2.89 -9.63 -2.33
C ASP A 180 1.35 -9.76 -2.49
N ASP A 181 0.63 -9.64 -1.39
CA ASP A 181 -0.83 -9.58 -1.36
C ASP A 181 -1.31 -8.13 -1.21
N LEU A 182 -2.62 -7.94 -1.19
CA LEU A 182 -3.26 -6.62 -1.07
C LEU A 182 -4.18 -6.57 0.14
N ALA A 183 -4.04 -5.58 0.99
CA ALA A 183 -4.97 -5.30 2.07
C ALA A 183 -5.49 -3.88 2.02
N PHE A 184 -6.71 -3.70 2.51
CA PHE A 184 -7.35 -2.42 2.74
C PHE A 184 -7.76 -2.31 4.19
N THR A 185 -7.64 -1.13 4.78
CA THR A 185 -7.96 -0.92 6.18
C THR A 185 -8.82 0.31 6.39
N ILE A 186 -9.74 0.22 7.34
CA ILE A 186 -10.51 1.36 7.86
C ILE A 186 -10.44 1.34 9.39
N PRO A 187 -10.57 2.50 10.06
CA PRO A 187 -10.78 2.51 11.50
C PRO A 187 -12.06 1.74 11.87
N ASP A 188 -12.10 1.14 13.06
CA ASP A 188 -13.33 0.50 13.55
C ASP A 188 -14.48 1.52 13.66
N ALA A 189 -15.69 1.04 13.37
CA ALA A 189 -16.94 1.82 13.38
C ALA A 189 -17.33 2.36 14.77
N GLY A 190 -16.67 1.92 15.84
CA GLY A 190 -16.91 2.36 17.20
C GLY A 190 -16.13 3.63 17.52
N MET A 191 -14.99 3.45 18.18
CA MET A 191 -14.16 4.56 18.65
C MET A 191 -12.93 4.80 17.76
N GLY A 192 -12.79 4.04 16.67
CA GLY A 192 -11.62 4.12 15.78
C GLY A 192 -10.30 3.82 16.49
N VAL A 193 -10.34 2.95 17.51
CA VAL A 193 -9.20 2.58 18.34
C VAL A 193 -8.32 1.52 17.69
N TYR A 194 -8.87 0.67 16.81
CA TYR A 194 -8.12 -0.28 15.99
C TYR A 194 -8.58 -0.20 14.53
N SER A 195 -7.83 -0.82 13.62
CA SER A 195 -8.14 -0.87 12.19
C SER A 195 -8.70 -2.24 11.79
N MET A 196 -9.79 -2.25 11.05
CA MET A 196 -10.36 -3.44 10.40
C MET A 196 -9.64 -3.69 9.07
N PHE A 197 -9.29 -4.93 8.76
CA PHE A 197 -8.60 -5.30 7.52
C PHE A 197 -9.49 -6.13 6.60
N THR A 198 -9.44 -5.80 5.30
CA THR A 198 -9.90 -6.66 4.20
C THR A 198 -8.68 -7.06 3.39
N ILE A 199 -8.36 -8.35 3.35
CA ILE A 199 -7.14 -8.88 2.70
C ILE A 199 -7.53 -9.70 1.46
N TYR A 200 -6.81 -9.52 0.37
CA TYR A 200 -6.91 -10.28 -0.86
C TYR A 200 -5.56 -10.96 -1.13
N LEU A 201 -5.53 -12.28 -1.07
CA LEU A 201 -4.34 -13.08 -1.31
C LEU A 201 -4.12 -13.30 -2.81
N TYR A 202 -2.89 -13.14 -3.29
CA TYR A 202 -2.52 -13.47 -4.65
C TYR A 202 -2.26 -14.97 -4.79
N ASN A 203 -3.01 -15.63 -5.66
CA ASN A 203 -2.79 -17.02 -6.01
C ASN A 203 -1.92 -17.10 -7.28
N PRO A 204 -0.64 -17.52 -7.19
CA PRO A 204 0.26 -17.54 -8.35
C PRO A 204 -0.11 -18.60 -9.40
N LYS A 205 -0.89 -19.62 -9.03
CA LYS A 205 -1.35 -20.66 -9.98
C LYS A 205 -2.44 -20.12 -10.89
N THR A 206 -3.42 -19.43 -10.32
CA THR A 206 -4.54 -18.84 -11.07
C THR A 206 -4.23 -17.44 -11.58
N LYS A 207 -3.19 -16.80 -11.04
CA LYS A 207 -2.83 -15.39 -11.24
C LYS A 207 -4.00 -14.48 -10.90
N ARG A 208 -4.62 -14.72 -9.74
CA ARG A 208 -5.80 -13.98 -9.26
C ARG A 208 -5.62 -13.58 -7.82
N PHE A 209 -6.20 -12.43 -7.47
CA PHE A 209 -6.45 -12.06 -6.09
C PHE A 209 -7.75 -12.71 -5.64
N GLU A 210 -7.72 -13.33 -4.47
CA GLU A 210 -8.85 -14.03 -3.86
C GLU A 210 -9.05 -13.45 -2.46
N LEU A 211 -10.30 -13.12 -2.09
CA LEU A 211 -10.60 -12.61 -0.76
C LEU A 211 -10.10 -13.62 0.30
N PHE A 212 -9.32 -13.13 1.26
CA PHE A 212 -8.76 -13.95 2.30
C PHE A 212 -9.88 -14.53 3.18
N LYS A 213 -9.88 -15.84 3.34
CA LYS A 213 -10.83 -16.52 4.21
C LYS A 213 -10.38 -16.39 5.66
N GLU A 214 -11.19 -15.72 6.46
CA GLU A 214 -10.95 -15.53 7.88
C GLU A 214 -10.83 -16.87 8.66
N PRO A 215 -10.00 -16.90 9.71
CA PRO A 215 -9.83 -18.08 10.55
C PRO A 215 -11.07 -18.36 11.42
N ASP A 216 -11.07 -19.53 12.07
CA ASP A 216 -12.01 -19.81 13.15
C ASP A 216 -11.60 -19.06 14.42
N TYR A 217 -12.42 -18.10 14.83
CA TYR A 217 -12.21 -17.26 16.00
C TYR A 217 -12.68 -17.85 17.33
N SER A 218 -13.16 -19.11 17.36
CA SER A 218 -13.70 -19.71 18.58
C SER A 218 -12.70 -19.83 19.75
N LYS A 219 -11.40 -19.72 19.45
CA LYS A 219 -10.30 -19.81 20.43
C LYS A 219 -9.56 -18.48 20.66
N SER A 220 -9.79 -17.50 19.82
CA SER A 220 -9.06 -16.22 19.84
C SER A 220 -9.73 -15.22 20.78
N SER A 221 -8.98 -14.21 21.19
CA SER A 221 -9.53 -13.08 21.94
C SER A 221 -10.23 -12.07 21.03
N CYS A 222 -9.74 -11.94 19.80
CA CYS A 222 -10.31 -11.12 18.75
C CYS A 222 -11.26 -11.93 17.87
N SER A 223 -12.24 -11.24 17.29
CA SER A 223 -13.29 -11.82 16.44
C SER A 223 -13.24 -11.30 15.00
N CYS A 224 -12.09 -10.82 14.57
CA CYS A 224 -11.88 -10.14 13.29
C CYS A 224 -10.39 -10.11 12.92
N LEU A 225 -10.12 -9.87 11.62
CA LEU A 225 -8.82 -9.41 11.14
C LEU A 225 -8.66 -7.92 11.49
N CYS A 226 -8.28 -7.66 12.73
CA CYS A 226 -8.09 -6.33 13.28
C CYS A 226 -6.61 -6.09 13.59
N ASP A 227 -6.11 -4.87 13.38
CA ASP A 227 -4.71 -4.47 13.58
C ASP A 227 -3.70 -5.54 13.10
N VAL A 228 -3.88 -5.96 11.84
CA VAL A 228 -3.10 -7.07 11.29
C VAL A 228 -1.64 -6.68 11.14
N SER A 229 -0.75 -7.57 11.59
CA SER A 229 0.69 -7.47 11.33
C SER A 229 1.27 -8.84 11.02
N VAL A 230 2.41 -8.86 10.33
CA VAL A 230 3.08 -10.09 9.91
C VAL A 230 4.49 -10.16 10.50
N ASP A 231 4.82 -11.33 11.04
CA ASP A 231 6.18 -11.71 11.38
C ASP A 231 6.67 -12.71 10.33
N LYS A 232 7.47 -12.21 9.40
CA LYS A 232 8.01 -12.98 8.27
C LYS A 232 9.04 -14.02 8.70
N GLU A 233 9.78 -13.76 9.78
CA GLU A 233 10.81 -14.67 10.28
C GLU A 233 10.16 -15.93 10.86
N HIS A 234 9.12 -15.75 11.67
CA HIS A 234 8.42 -16.84 12.35
C HIS A 234 7.16 -17.34 11.61
N LYS A 235 6.83 -16.70 10.47
CA LYS A 235 5.62 -16.96 9.66
C LYS A 235 4.35 -16.94 10.50
N LEU A 236 4.18 -15.84 11.24
CA LEU A 236 3.01 -15.60 12.09
C LEU A 236 2.26 -14.37 11.60
N LEU A 237 0.94 -14.52 11.49
CA LEU A 237 0.03 -13.41 11.30
C LEU A 237 -0.56 -13.06 12.67
N TYR A 238 -0.47 -11.80 13.06
CA TYR A 238 -1.04 -11.30 14.30
C TYR A 238 -2.29 -10.48 14.02
N THR A 239 -3.28 -10.57 14.91
CA THR A 239 -4.41 -9.64 14.97
C THR A 239 -4.44 -8.99 16.35
N GLY A 240 -4.74 -7.70 16.41
CA GLY A 240 -4.96 -6.94 17.63
C GLY A 240 -6.40 -6.45 17.75
N CYS A 241 -6.93 -6.41 18.97
CA CYS A 241 -8.25 -5.84 19.23
C CYS A 241 -8.36 -5.35 20.67
N ARG A 242 -9.42 -4.58 20.93
CA ARG A 242 -9.73 -4.07 22.27
C ARG A 242 -10.97 -4.76 22.84
N GLY A 243 -10.80 -5.35 24.03
CA GLY A 243 -11.87 -5.94 24.83
C GLY A 243 -12.02 -5.18 26.15
N GLY A 244 -13.06 -4.33 26.24
CA GLY A 244 -13.22 -3.43 27.38
C GLY A 244 -12.03 -2.48 27.56
N ALA A 245 -11.39 -2.52 28.73
CA ALA A 245 -10.20 -1.72 29.03
C ALA A 245 -8.87 -2.43 28.69
N SER A 246 -8.91 -3.58 28.02
CA SER A 246 -7.71 -4.39 27.73
C SER A 246 -7.44 -4.52 26.24
N TRP A 247 -6.16 -4.51 25.89
CA TRP A 247 -5.68 -4.86 24.55
C TRP A 247 -5.36 -6.34 24.49
N HIS A 248 -5.76 -6.97 23.39
CA HIS A 248 -5.52 -8.38 23.12
C HIS A 248 -4.79 -8.51 21.79
N GLN A 249 -3.95 -9.53 21.71
CA GLN A 249 -3.28 -9.93 20.48
C GLN A 249 -3.39 -11.43 20.31
N ASP A 250 -3.78 -11.87 19.12
CA ASP A 250 -3.81 -13.28 18.75
C ASP A 250 -2.74 -13.54 17.69
N ALA A 251 -2.10 -14.69 17.80
CA ALA A 251 -1.13 -15.19 16.85
C ALA A 251 -1.73 -16.34 16.05
N TYR A 252 -1.51 -16.32 14.74
CA TYR A 252 -1.98 -17.34 13.82
C TYR A 252 -0.86 -17.84 12.91
N ARG A 253 -1.02 -19.06 12.40
CA ARG A 253 -0.13 -19.69 11.43
C ARG A 253 -0.91 -20.43 10.36
N PHE A 254 -0.48 -20.31 9.12
CA PHE A 254 -1.02 -21.11 8.02
C PHE A 254 -0.64 -22.58 8.17
N ASP A 255 -1.62 -23.47 8.09
CA ASP A 255 -1.37 -24.91 7.98
C ASP A 255 -0.97 -25.30 6.54
N LYS A 256 -0.58 -26.57 6.36
CA LYS A 256 -0.15 -27.11 5.05
C LYS A 256 -1.21 -27.02 3.94
N ASN A 257 -2.47 -26.78 4.30
CA ASN A 257 -3.59 -26.64 3.35
C ASN A 257 -3.91 -25.16 3.08
N GLY A 258 -3.12 -24.22 3.60
CA GLY A 258 -3.35 -22.80 3.45
C GLY A 258 -4.48 -22.26 4.34
N VAL A 259 -4.86 -22.98 5.40
CA VAL A 259 -5.86 -22.49 6.35
C VAL A 259 -5.15 -21.81 7.53
N LEU A 260 -5.54 -20.59 7.85
CA LEU A 260 -5.02 -19.86 8.99
C LEU A 260 -5.55 -20.47 10.30
N ARG A 261 -4.65 -20.90 11.19
CA ARG A 261 -4.97 -21.56 12.47
C ARG A 261 -4.47 -20.73 13.63
N TRP A 262 -5.32 -20.59 14.65
CA TRP A 262 -4.95 -19.97 15.92
C TRP A 262 -3.80 -20.74 16.58
N VAL A 263 -2.84 -19.99 17.12
CA VAL A 263 -1.66 -20.50 17.84
C VAL A 263 -1.74 -20.12 19.32
N ALA A 264 -1.96 -18.83 19.61
CA ALA A 264 -1.97 -18.30 20.96
C ALA A 264 -2.73 -16.97 21.05
N SER A 265 -3.14 -16.62 22.26
CA SER A 265 -3.69 -15.31 22.61
C SER A 265 -2.90 -14.73 23.77
N GLN A 266 -2.65 -13.43 23.73
CA GLN A 266 -1.98 -12.69 24.79
C GLN A 266 -2.75 -11.40 25.09
N LYS A 267 -2.84 -11.06 26.37
CA LYS A 267 -3.27 -9.74 26.80
C LYS A 267 -2.04 -8.83 26.81
N GLN A 268 -2.12 -7.67 26.18
CA GLN A 268 -1.04 -6.68 26.23
C GLN A 268 -1.15 -5.89 27.54
N GLU A 269 -0.04 -5.78 28.25
CA GLU A 269 0.11 -4.86 29.38
C GLU A 269 0.44 -3.46 28.84
N GLU A 270 -0.10 -2.41 29.48
CA GLU A 270 0.12 -1.00 29.09
C GLU A 270 1.56 -0.53 29.32
#